data_AF-A0A967ZN37-F1
#
_entry.id   AF-A0A967ZN37-F1
#
_cell.length_a   1.000
_cell.length_b   1.000
_cell.length_c   1.000
_cell.angle_alpha   90.00
_cell.angle_beta   90.00
_cell.angle_gamma   90.00
#
_symmetry.space_group_name_H-M   'P 1'
#
loop_
_entity.id
_entity.type
_entity.pdbx_description
1 polymer ?
#
loop_
_entity_poly.entity_id
_entity_poly.type
_entity_poly.pdbx_seq_one_letter_code
_entity_poly.pdbx_strand_id
1 'polypeptide(L)'
;MTNLPLELRAELEPSHWPFEVETVQSADGGRTRKWLFRTDDGAAIESVLMGYPRRTTLCISSQAGCAMACTFCATGQFGFERHLEAGEIVAQVAYAQAVLRADPMPDS
;
A
#
# COMPACT_ATOMS: atom_id res chain seq x y z
N MET A 1 -15.76 -13.90 4.79
CA MET A 1 -15.54 -14.68 6.04
C MET A 1 -16.81 -15.47 6.40
N THR A 2 -17.28 -16.35 5.51
CA THR A 2 -18.55 -17.11 5.71
C THR A 2 -18.40 -18.26 6.72
N ASN A 3 -17.17 -18.60 7.09
CA ASN A 3 -16.82 -19.59 8.09
C ASN A 3 -16.82 -19.05 9.54
N LEU A 4 -17.21 -17.79 9.77
CA LEU A 4 -17.36 -17.18 11.09
C LEU A 4 -18.84 -16.90 11.42
N PRO A 5 -19.25 -17.03 12.70
CA PRO A 5 -20.58 -16.62 13.15
C PRO A 5 -20.90 -15.17 12.79
N LEU A 6 -22.19 -14.85 12.64
CA LEU A 6 -22.64 -13.50 12.30
C LEU A 6 -22.25 -12.46 13.35
N GLU A 7 -22.39 -12.80 14.63
CA GLU A 7 -22.06 -11.90 15.75
C GLU A 7 -20.58 -11.51 15.74
N LEU A 8 -19.68 -12.48 15.58
CA LEU A 8 -18.23 -12.21 15.48
C LEU A 8 -17.88 -11.38 14.24
N ARG A 9 -18.59 -11.57 13.12
CA ARG A 9 -18.39 -10.73 11.94
C ARG A 9 -18.80 -9.29 12.19
N ALA A 10 -19.87 -9.05 12.94
CA ALA A 10 -20.32 -7.71 13.28
C ALA A 10 -19.33 -7.03 14.25
N GLU A 11 -18.77 -7.78 15.19
CA GLU A 11 -17.74 -7.27 16.11
C GLU A 11 -16.44 -6.88 15.37
N LEU A 12 -16.08 -7.63 14.32
CA LEU A 12 -14.92 -7.37 13.46
C LEU A 12 -15.19 -6.39 12.31
N GLU A 13 -16.44 -5.95 12.13
CA GLU A 13 -16.84 -5.06 11.04
C GLU A 13 -16.22 -3.65 11.14
N PRO A 14 -16.00 -3.05 12.34
CA PRO A 14 -15.23 -1.82 12.43
C PRO A 14 -13.90 -1.99 11.70
N SER A 15 -13.74 -1.24 10.62
CA SER A 15 -12.62 -1.41 9.70
C SER A 15 -11.33 -1.05 10.41
N HIS A 16 -10.54 -2.06 10.78
CA HIS A 16 -9.16 -1.92 11.23
C HIS A 16 -8.18 -1.65 10.06
N TRP A 17 -8.71 -1.22 8.91
CA TRP A 17 -7.92 -0.96 7.73
C TRP A 17 -7.22 0.40 7.86
N PRO A 18 -5.88 0.46 7.79
CA PRO A 18 -5.14 1.64 8.25
C PRO A 18 -5.02 2.75 7.20
N PHE A 19 -5.60 2.59 6.00
CA PHE A 19 -5.37 3.48 4.87
C PHE A 19 -6.60 3.82 4.04
N GLU A 20 -6.71 5.08 3.63
CA GLU A 20 -7.52 5.49 2.47
C GLU A 20 -6.63 5.55 1.22
N VAL A 21 -7.15 5.13 0.07
CA VAL A 21 -6.46 5.30 -1.22
C VAL A 21 -6.83 6.66 -1.79
N GLU A 22 -5.93 7.63 -1.66
CA GLU A 22 -6.18 9.01 -2.08
C GLU A 22 -5.97 9.20 -3.59
N THR A 23 -4.98 8.53 -4.16
CA THR A 23 -4.68 8.65 -5.61
C THR A 23 -4.16 7.35 -6.17
N VAL A 24 -4.56 7.06 -7.42
CA VAL A 24 -4.06 5.93 -8.21
C VAL A 24 -3.46 6.46 -9.50
N GLN A 25 -2.26 5.99 -9.84
CA GLN A 25 -1.61 6.29 -11.11
C GLN A 25 -1.22 4.99 -11.81
N SER A 26 -1.27 4.98 -13.14
CA SER A 26 -0.89 3.85 -13.97
C SER A 26 0.09 4.30 -15.05
N ALA A 27 1.06 3.44 -15.36
CA ALA A 27 2.07 3.65 -16.37
C ALA A 27 2.40 2.34 -17.09
N ASP A 28 3.29 2.41 -18.10
CA ASP A 28 3.82 1.24 -18.82
C ASP A 28 2.75 0.33 -19.44
N GLY A 29 1.67 0.93 -19.96
CA GLY A 29 0.55 0.18 -20.52
C GLY A 29 -0.23 -0.62 -19.48
N GLY A 30 -0.21 -0.20 -18.21
CA GLY A 30 -0.87 -0.89 -17.11
C GLY A 30 0.05 -1.81 -16.30
N ARG A 31 1.31 -1.97 -16.71
CA ARG A 31 2.29 -2.80 -16.00
C ARG A 31 2.91 -2.14 -14.76
N THR A 32 2.62 -0.88 -14.50
CA THR A 32 3.01 -0.20 -13.28
C THR A 32 1.82 0.54 -12.70
N ARG A 33 1.50 0.29 -11.42
CA ARG A 33 0.44 0.98 -10.68
C ARG A 33 1.00 1.54 -9.38
N LYS A 34 0.82 2.83 -9.16
CA LYS A 34 1.21 3.52 -7.92
C LYS A 34 -0.03 3.95 -7.15
N TRP A 35 0.00 3.74 -5.85
CA TRP A 35 -1.01 4.24 -4.93
C TRP A 35 -0.39 5.23 -3.96
N LEU A 36 -1.10 6.33 -3.72
CA LEU A 36 -0.91 7.20 -2.58
C LEU A 36 -1.93 6.78 -1.52
N PHE A 37 -1.43 6.36 -0.36
CA PHE A 37 -2.22 6.05 0.81
C PHE A 37 -2.17 7.20 1.81
N ARG A 38 -3.33 7.49 2.41
CA ARG A 38 -3.46 8.38 3.55
C ARG A 38 -3.76 7.54 4.79
N THR A 39 -2.94 7.66 5.83
CA THR A 39 -3.15 6.96 7.11
C THR A 39 -4.19 7.68 7.97
N ASP A 40 -4.71 7.01 9.01
CA ASP A 40 -5.70 7.58 9.93
C ASP A 40 -5.22 8.87 10.62
N ASP A 41 -3.91 9.01 10.83
CA ASP A 41 -3.28 10.21 11.39
C ASP A 41 -2.86 11.24 10.33
N GLY A 42 -3.19 11.02 9.06
CA GLY A 42 -3.00 11.96 7.96
C GLY A 42 -1.65 11.89 7.24
N ALA A 43 -0.74 11.00 7.66
CA ALA A 43 0.52 10.78 6.98
C ALA A 43 0.30 10.18 5.57
N ALA A 44 1.22 10.50 4.65
CA ALA A 44 1.19 10.01 3.28
C ALA A 44 2.29 8.96 3.04
N ILE A 45 1.91 7.81 2.47
CA ILE A 45 2.86 6.80 2.00
C ILE A 45 2.49 6.30 0.61
N GLU A 46 3.46 5.73 -0.09
CA GLU A 46 3.25 5.19 -1.43
C GLU A 46 3.59 3.69 -1.50
N SER A 47 2.88 2.97 -2.35
CA SER A 47 3.31 1.66 -2.83
C SER A 47 3.21 1.59 -4.34
N VAL A 48 4.10 0.80 -4.95
CA VAL A 48 4.18 0.65 -6.41
C VAL A 48 4.18 -0.83 -6.77
N LEU A 49 3.14 -1.25 -7.49
CA LEU A 49 3.01 -2.59 -8.04
C LEU A 49 3.51 -2.61 -9.49
N MET A 50 4.41 -3.54 -9.80
CA MET A 50 5.06 -3.65 -11.10
C MET A 50 4.97 -5.08 -11.63
N GLY A 51 4.46 -5.24 -12.85
CA GLY A 51 4.40 -6.49 -13.58
C GLY A 51 5.64 -6.69 -14.45
N TYR A 52 6.20 -7.90 -14.43
CA TYR A 52 7.29 -8.34 -15.29
C TYR A 52 6.96 -9.74 -15.85
N PRO A 53 7.59 -10.20 -16.95
CA PRO A 53 7.20 -11.44 -17.64
C PRO A 53 7.16 -12.75 -16.84
N ARG A 54 7.70 -12.78 -15.62
CA ARG A 54 7.76 -13.98 -14.76
C ARG A 54 7.54 -13.68 -13.28
N ARG A 55 7.15 -12.45 -12.95
CA ARG A 55 6.96 -12.02 -11.55
C ARG A 55 6.15 -10.74 -11.49
N THR A 56 5.52 -10.54 -10.35
CA THR A 56 5.04 -9.24 -9.91
C THR A 56 5.85 -8.80 -8.70
N THR A 57 6.26 -7.55 -8.68
CA THR A 57 7.01 -6.96 -7.55
C THR A 57 6.19 -5.82 -6.97
N LEU A 58 6.08 -5.80 -5.64
CA LEU A 58 5.51 -4.69 -4.89
C LEU A 58 6.65 -3.97 -4.17
N CYS A 59 6.79 -2.67 -4.42
CA CYS A 59 7.57 -1.76 -3.59
C CYS A 59 6.67 -1.22 -2.47
N ILE A 60 7.14 -1.32 -1.23
CA ILE A 60 6.42 -0.90 -0.04
C ILE A 60 7.21 0.17 0.72
N SER A 61 6.48 1.03 1.43
CA SER A 61 7.01 1.97 2.41
C SER A 61 7.13 1.33 3.79
N SER A 62 8.13 1.75 4.57
CA SER A 62 8.35 1.35 5.97
C SER A 62 8.32 2.53 6.95
N GLN A 63 8.32 3.76 6.44
CA GLN A 63 8.27 5.01 7.18
C GLN A 63 7.42 6.01 6.41
N ALA A 64 6.79 6.96 7.13
CA ALA A 64 6.29 8.19 6.54
C ALA A 64 7.42 9.22 6.54
N GLY A 65 7.91 9.55 5.34
CA GLY A 65 9.17 10.28 5.19
C GLY A 65 10.41 9.41 5.48
N CYS A 66 11.60 10.02 5.52
CA CYS A 66 12.86 9.33 5.86
C CYS A 66 13.89 10.26 6.49
N ALA A 67 14.46 9.85 7.63
CA ALA A 67 15.42 10.65 8.41
C ALA A 67 16.84 10.68 7.81
N MET A 68 17.13 9.83 6.83
CA MET A 68 18.47 9.70 6.25
C MET A 68 18.88 10.94 5.44
N ALA A 69 17.92 11.78 5.03
CA ALA A 69 18.16 13.03 4.31
C ALA A 69 19.09 12.89 3.09
N CYS A 70 19.01 11.76 2.37
CA CYS A 70 19.78 11.55 1.15
C CYS A 70 19.37 12.61 0.11
N THR A 71 20.34 13.42 -0.35
CA THR A 71 20.06 14.61 -1.18
C THR A 71 19.42 14.32 -2.53
N PHE A 72 19.60 13.10 -3.04
CA PHE A 72 19.02 12.61 -4.29
C PHE A 72 17.65 11.95 -4.13
N CYS A 73 17.15 11.77 -2.90
CA CYS A 73 15.90 11.08 -2.61
C CYS A 73 14.80 12.08 -2.27
N ALA A 74 13.72 12.11 -3.05
CA ALA A 74 12.56 12.96 -2.78
C ALA A 74 11.99 12.70 -1.37
N THR A 75 11.87 11.44 -0.95
CA THR A 75 11.41 11.07 0.40
C THR A 75 12.32 11.63 1.51
N GLY A 76 13.63 11.69 1.27
CA GLY A 76 14.58 12.30 2.20
C GLY A 76 14.44 13.82 2.31
N GLN A 77 13.96 14.49 1.26
CA GLN A 77 13.71 15.93 1.26
C GLN A 77 12.45 16.32 2.05
N PHE A 78 11.49 15.40 2.21
CA PHE A 78 10.29 15.61 3.02
C PHE A 78 10.55 15.53 4.53
N GLY A 79 11.73 15.08 4.94
CA GLY A 79 12.05 14.83 6.33
C GLY A 79 11.44 13.53 6.84
N PHE A 80 11.50 13.32 8.16
CA PHE A 80 10.95 12.15 8.84
C PHE A 80 9.76 12.55 9.69
N GLU A 81 8.66 11.83 9.54
CA GLU A 81 7.45 12.01 10.34
C GLU A 81 7.38 10.91 11.41
N ARG A 82 7.29 9.63 10.98
CA ARG A 82 7.25 8.48 11.88
C ARG A 82 7.57 7.15 11.20
N HIS A 83 7.76 6.13 12.02
CA HIS A 83 7.73 4.75 11.56
C HIS A 83 6.30 4.30 11.27
N LEU A 84 6.17 3.36 10.32
CA LEU A 84 4.93 2.65 10.13
C LEU A 84 4.78 1.51 11.15
N GLU A 85 3.56 1.30 11.60
CA GLU A 85 3.15 0.13 12.35
C GLU A 85 3.26 -1.13 11.48
N ALA A 86 3.44 -2.30 12.09
CA ALA A 86 3.51 -3.56 11.35
C ALA A 86 2.24 -3.80 10.51
N GLY A 87 1.07 -3.40 11.03
CA GLY A 87 -0.21 -3.47 10.31
C GLY A 87 -0.22 -2.62 9.04
N GLU A 88 0.36 -1.42 9.09
CA GLU A 88 0.48 -0.52 7.94
C GLU A 88 1.40 -1.11 6.86
N ILE A 89 2.52 -1.71 7.25
CA ILE A 89 3.44 -2.36 6.31
C ILE A 89 2.76 -3.54 5.61
N VAL A 90 2.05 -4.39 6.36
CA VAL A 90 1.36 -5.57 5.80
C VAL A 90 0.13 -5.18 4.98
N ALA A 91 -0.58 -4.11 5.36
CA ALA A 91 -1.77 -3.65 4.64
C ALA A 91 -1.44 -3.23 3.20
N GLN A 92 -0.25 -2.67 2.93
CA GLN A 92 0.20 -2.39 1.55
C GLN A 92 0.25 -3.66 0.70
N VAL A 93 0.73 -4.78 1.28
CA VAL A 93 0.78 -6.09 0.62
C VAL A 93 -0.63 -6.66 0.43
N ALA A 94 -1.45 -6.63 1.47
CA ALA A 94 -2.83 -7.14 1.42
C ALA A 94 -3.66 -6.40 0.36
N TYR A 95 -3.51 -5.08 0.28
CA TYR A 95 -4.17 -4.26 -0.72
C TYR A 95 -3.74 -4.64 -2.14
N ALA A 96 -2.44 -4.72 -2.39
CA ALA A 96 -1.90 -5.09 -3.69
C ALA A 96 -2.35 -6.51 -4.12
N GLN A 97 -2.41 -7.46 -3.18
CA GLN A 97 -2.94 -8.81 -3.44
C GLN A 97 -4.43 -8.79 -3.80
N ALA A 98 -5.24 -7.98 -3.11
CA ALA A 98 -6.65 -7.84 -3.42
C ALA A 98 -6.85 -7.24 -4.82
N VAL A 99 -6.08 -6.20 -5.16
CA VAL A 99 -6.10 -5.60 -6.50
C VAL A 99 -5.70 -6.62 -7.57
N LEU A 100 -4.61 -7.37 -7.37
CA LEU A 100 -4.16 -8.41 -8.32
C LEU A 100 -5.21 -9.50 -8.57
N ARG A 101 -5.98 -9.88 -7.56
CA ARG A 101 -7.05 -10.87 -7.71
C ARG A 101 -8.22 -10.35 -8.53
N ALA A 102 -8.51 -9.06 -8.43
CA ALA A 102 -9.59 -8.41 -9.16
C ALA A 102 -9.17 -8.00 -10.58
N ASP A 103 -7.92 -7.59 -10.74
CA ASP A 103 -7.35 -7.02 -11.96
C ASP A 103 -5.87 -7.44 -12.08
N PRO A 104 -5.60 -8.62 -12.68
CA PRO A 104 -4.25 -9.14 -12.84
C PRO A 104 -3.37 -8.21 -13.67
N MET A 105 -2.06 -8.20 -13.38
CA MET A 105 -1.13 -7.37 -14.16
C MET A 105 -1.02 -7.90 -15.59
N PRO A 106 -0.91 -7.00 -16.60
CA PRO A 106 -0.71 -7.42 -17.98
C PRO A 106 0.63 -8.16 -18.13
N ASP A 107 0.60 -9.29 -18.84
CA ASP A 107 1.79 -10.04 -19.24
C ASP A 107 2.72 -10.48 -18.08
N SER A 108 2.18 -10.69 -16.87
CA SER A 108 2.92 -11.09 -15.67
C SER A 108 2.75 -12.55 -15.26
#